data_AF-A0A327KMY7-F1
#
_entry.id   AF-A0A327KMY7-F1
#
_cell.length_a   1.000
_cell.length_b   1.000
_cell.length_c   1.000
_cell.angle_alpha   90.00
_cell.angle_beta   90.00
_cell.angle_gamma   90.00
#
_symmetry.space_group_name_H-M   'P 1'
#
loop_
_entity.id
_entity.type
_entity.pdbx_description
1 polymer ?
#
loop_
_entity_poly.entity_id
_entity_poly.type
_entity_poly.pdbx_seq_one_letter_code
_entity_poly.pdbx_strand_id
1 'polypeptide(L)'
;MVLEPKVHSLALRFARVAHGRIHVAFASRDSHDWDLAAADLLVHEASGTLTTVAGETIRYNRPVTTHEALIAADPARHRAVSEIVAALARPSR
;
A
#
# COMPACT_ATOMS: atom_id res chain seq x y z
N MET A 1 -14.49 5.02 16.00
CA MET A 1 -13.44 5.28 14.99
C MET A 1 -12.31 6.00 15.69
N VAL A 2 -11.14 5.37 15.83
CA VAL A 2 -9.97 5.99 16.49
C VAL A 2 -9.17 6.74 15.42
N LEU A 3 -8.85 8.00 15.68
CA LEU A 3 -7.95 8.77 14.82
C LEU A 3 -6.51 8.32 15.12
N GLU A 4 -5.83 7.79 14.11
CA GLU A 4 -4.42 7.45 14.21
C GLU A 4 -3.58 8.71 13.86
N PRO A 5 -2.56 9.07 14.67
CA PRO A 5 -1.68 10.18 14.36
C PRO A 5 -0.88 9.91 13.08
N LYS A 6 -0.35 10.96 12.45
CA LYS A 6 0.45 10.85 11.23
C LYS A 6 1.63 9.88 11.44
N VAL A 7 1.63 8.80 10.65
CA VAL A 7 2.69 7.78 10.69
C VAL A 7 3.74 8.11 9.62
N HIS A 8 4.88 8.65 10.04
CA HIS A 8 5.98 9.02 9.14
C HIS A 8 6.72 7.80 8.57
N SER A 9 6.93 6.76 9.37
CA SER A 9 7.55 5.51 8.92
C SER A 9 6.63 4.75 7.96
N LEU A 10 7.16 4.41 6.78
CA LEU A 10 6.43 3.64 5.77
C LEU A 10 6.10 2.23 6.26
N ALA A 11 7.11 1.50 6.73
CA ALA A 11 6.95 0.14 7.26
C ALA A 11 5.93 0.09 8.40
N LEU A 12 5.99 1.04 9.36
CA LEU A 12 5.04 1.07 10.47
C LEU A 12 3.60 1.33 10.00
N ARG A 13 3.43 2.13 8.95
CA ARG A 13 2.11 2.43 8.38
C ARG A 13 1.46 1.17 7.83
N PHE A 14 2.22 0.35 7.10
CA PHE A 14 1.74 -0.93 6.56
C PHE A 14 1.61 -2.01 7.63
N ALA A 15 2.51 -2.07 8.61
CA ALA A 15 2.33 -2.95 9.77
C ALA A 15 1.03 -2.64 10.54
N ARG A 16 0.61 -1.38 10.61
CA ARG A 16 -0.69 -0.99 11.19
C ARG A 16 -1.89 -1.38 10.33
N VAL A 17 -1.70 -1.58 9.02
CA VAL A 17 -2.71 -2.22 8.17
C VAL A 17 -2.84 -3.69 8.51
N ALA A 18 -1.72 -4.42 8.60
CA ALA A 18 -1.72 -5.82 9.02
C ALA A 18 -2.35 -6.02 10.42
N HIS A 19 -2.10 -5.10 11.34
CA HIS A 19 -2.73 -5.09 12.67
C HIS A 19 -4.22 -4.70 12.64
N GLY A 20 -4.72 -4.08 11.57
CA GLY A 20 -6.09 -3.57 11.48
C GLY A 20 -6.36 -2.25 12.22
N ARG A 21 -5.31 -1.49 12.61
CA ARG A 21 -5.48 -0.13 13.16
C ARG A 21 -5.69 0.92 12.07
N ILE A 22 -5.08 0.68 10.91
CA ILE A 22 -5.26 1.49 9.70
C ILE A 22 -5.96 0.59 8.68
N HIS A 23 -7.05 1.06 8.08
CA HIS A 23 -7.79 0.26 7.11
C HIS A 23 -7.22 0.34 5.69
N VAL A 24 -6.60 1.48 5.36
CA VAL A 24 -6.02 1.77 4.05
C VAL A 24 -4.78 2.62 4.28
N ALA A 25 -3.66 2.26 3.65
CA ALA A 25 -2.44 3.05 3.64
C ALA A 25 -1.90 3.21 2.22
N PHE A 26 -1.21 4.32 1.99
CA PHE A 26 -0.57 4.62 0.72
C PHE A 26 0.93 4.83 0.89
N ALA A 27 1.69 4.51 -0.14
CA ALA A 27 3.06 4.98 -0.34
C ALA A 27 3.14 5.87 -1.58
N SER A 28 3.91 6.95 -1.49
CA SER A 28 4.34 7.69 -2.68
C SER A 28 5.39 6.87 -3.45
N ARG A 29 5.73 7.31 -4.66
CA ARG A 29 6.83 6.75 -5.46
C ARG A 29 8.17 6.82 -4.68
N ASP A 30 9.14 6.03 -5.13
CA ASP A 30 10.54 6.03 -4.65
C ASP A 30 10.75 5.38 -3.27
N SER A 31 9.81 4.56 -2.81
CA SER A 31 10.08 3.61 -1.71
C SER A 31 10.99 2.49 -2.21
N HIS A 32 11.87 1.98 -1.34
CA HIS A 32 12.84 0.94 -1.70
C HIS A 32 12.42 -0.44 -1.19
N ASP A 33 12.96 -1.50 -1.80
CA ASP A 33 12.80 -2.90 -1.37
C ASP A 33 12.90 -3.05 0.17
N TRP A 34 13.93 -2.45 0.78
CA TRP A 34 14.19 -2.59 2.22
C TRP A 34 13.21 -1.81 3.12
N ASP A 35 12.50 -0.81 2.59
CA ASP A 35 11.46 -0.09 3.32
C ASP A 35 10.15 -0.90 3.37
N LEU A 36 9.97 -1.84 2.43
CA LEU A 36 8.70 -2.51 2.16
C LEU A 36 8.71 -3.99 2.48
N ALA A 37 9.75 -4.73 2.13
CA ALA A 37 9.72 -6.19 2.05
C ALA A 37 9.22 -6.86 3.35
N ALA A 38 9.66 -6.36 4.51
CA ALA A 38 9.19 -6.87 5.80
C ALA A 38 7.72 -6.54 6.07
N ALA A 39 7.28 -5.32 5.77
CA ALA A 39 5.92 -4.88 6.00
C ALA A 39 4.92 -5.51 5.02
N ASP A 40 5.36 -5.76 3.78
CA ASP A 40 4.60 -6.47 2.76
C ASP A 40 4.26 -7.90 3.21
N LEU A 41 5.25 -8.62 3.75
CA LEU A 41 5.03 -9.94 4.34
C LEU A 41 3.96 -9.89 5.45
N LEU A 42 4.05 -8.91 6.36
CA LEU A 42 3.05 -8.74 7.42
C LEU A 42 1.64 -8.50 6.86
N VAL A 43 1.51 -7.67 5.82
CA VAL A 43 0.23 -7.39 5.18
C VAL A 43 -0.33 -8.67 4.54
N HIS A 44 0.49 -9.42 3.81
CA HIS A 44 0.08 -10.68 3.18
C HIS A 44 -0.35 -11.75 4.19
N GLU A 45 0.42 -11.97 5.27
CA GLU A 45 0.08 -12.92 6.33
C GLU A 45 -1.19 -12.52 7.09
N ALA A 46 -1.49 -11.22 7.17
CA ALA A 46 -2.75 -10.70 7.70
C ALA A 46 -3.92 -10.77 6.69
N SER A 47 -3.77 -11.50 5.58
CA SER A 47 -4.75 -11.57 4.48
C SER A 47 -5.05 -10.22 3.80
N GLY A 48 -4.16 -9.25 3.98
CA GLY A 48 -4.19 -7.98 3.29
C GLY A 48 -3.57 -8.07 1.89
N THR A 49 -3.63 -6.96 1.17
CA THR A 49 -3.12 -6.81 -0.19
C THR A 49 -2.29 -5.54 -0.27
N LEU A 50 -1.08 -5.64 -0.82
CA LEU A 50 -0.21 -4.52 -1.14
C LEU A 50 0.15 -4.58 -2.63
N THR A 51 -0.30 -3.60 -3.40
CA THR A 51 -0.01 -3.51 -4.84
C THR A 51 0.36 -2.09 -5.25
N THR A 52 0.81 -1.93 -6.49
CA THR A 52 0.82 -0.61 -7.13
C THR A 52 -0.60 -0.06 -7.24
N VAL A 53 -0.72 1.25 -7.49
CA VAL A 53 -2.02 1.89 -7.79
C VAL A 53 -2.72 1.24 -9.01
N ALA A 54 -1.95 0.68 -9.96
CA ALA A 54 -2.48 -0.04 -11.11
C ALA A 54 -2.97 -1.47 -10.77
N GLY A 55 -2.82 -1.92 -9.52
CA GLY A 55 -3.18 -3.26 -9.08
C GLY A 55 -2.11 -4.32 -9.35
N GLU A 56 -0.89 -3.91 -9.70
CA GLU A 56 0.20 -4.84 -9.99
C GLU A 56 0.91 -5.29 -8.71
N THR A 57 1.21 -6.58 -8.61
CA THR A 57 2.01 -7.14 -7.51
C THR A 57 3.42 -6.55 -7.49
N ILE A 58 3.91 -6.22 -6.30
CA ILE A 58 5.27 -5.73 -6.09
C ILE A 58 6.28 -6.85 -6.38
N ARG A 59 7.40 -6.50 -7.00
CA ARG A 59 8.52 -7.41 -7.24
C ARG A 59 9.79 -6.86 -6.62
N TYR A 60 10.40 -7.65 -5.74
CA TYR A 60 11.67 -7.35 -5.10
C TYR A 60 12.86 -7.95 -5.87
N ASN A 61 14.07 -7.59 -5.45
CA ASN A 61 15.32 -8.16 -5.96
C ASN A 61 15.49 -7.93 -7.47
N ARG A 62 15.24 -6.68 -7.90
CA ARG A 62 15.44 -6.21 -9.27
C ARG A 62 16.62 -5.23 -9.30
N PRO A 63 17.22 -4.97 -10.48
CA PRO A 63 18.28 -3.96 -10.60
C PRO A 63 17.83 -2.55 -10.16
N VAL A 64 16.55 -2.25 -10.38
CA VAL A 64 15.87 -1.06 -9.83
C VAL A 64 15.08 -1.52 -8.63
N THR A 65 15.47 -1.09 -7.43
CA THR A 65 14.88 -1.47 -6.15
C THR A 65 13.83 -0.47 -5.66
N THR A 66 13.46 0.51 -6.48
CA THR A 66 12.45 1.51 -6.16
C THR A 66 11.07 1.14 -6.71
N HIS A 67 10.03 1.55 -6.01
CA HIS A 67 8.66 1.22 -6.36
C HIS A 67 7.81 2.44 -6.73
N GLU A 68 6.82 2.17 -7.57
CA GLU A 68 5.72 3.07 -7.90
C GLU A 68 4.85 3.39 -6.68
N ALA A 69 3.86 4.27 -6.82
CA ALA A 69 2.91 4.52 -5.75
C ALA A 69 2.13 3.23 -5.39
N LEU A 70 1.94 2.99 -4.09
CA LEU A 70 1.41 1.74 -3.55
C LEU A 70 0.15 1.96 -2.71
N ILE A 71 -0.67 0.92 -2.62
CA ILE A 71 -1.87 0.83 -1.80
C ILE A 71 -1.79 -0.45 -0.95
N ALA A 72 -1.98 -0.33 0.36
CA ALA A 72 -2.17 -1.47 1.27
C ALA A 72 -3.55 -1.41 1.92
N ALA A 73 -4.32 -2.50 1.86
CA ALA A 73 -5.61 -2.63 2.56
C ALA A 73 -6.06 -4.10 2.61
N ASP A 74 -7.13 -4.39 3.34
CA ASP A 74 -7.86 -5.66 3.15
C ASP A 74 -8.50 -5.73 1.74
N PRO A 75 -8.83 -6.93 1.22
CA PRO A 75 -9.26 -7.10 -0.16
C PRO A 75 -10.47 -6.26 -0.58
N ALA A 76 -11.46 -6.09 0.31
CA ALA A 76 -12.68 -5.35 0.00
C ALA A 76 -12.39 -3.85 -0.12
N ARG A 77 -11.65 -3.29 0.84
CA ARG A 77 -11.26 -1.87 0.81
C ARG A 77 -10.23 -1.58 -0.25
N HIS A 78 -9.29 -2.50 -0.49
CA HIS A 78 -8.29 -2.39 -1.54
C HIS A 78 -8.97 -2.18 -2.89
N ARG A 79 -9.92 -3.05 -3.25
CA ARG A 79 -10.70 -2.92 -4.48
C ARG A 79 -11.42 -1.58 -4.60
N ALA A 80 -12.18 -1.21 -3.56
CA ALA A 80 -12.95 0.03 -3.57
C ALA A 80 -12.06 1.28 -3.76
N VAL A 81 -10.92 1.31 -3.07
CA VAL A 81 -9.96 2.42 -3.18
C VAL A 81 -9.28 2.43 -4.55
N SER A 82 -8.85 1.28 -5.08
CA SER A 82 -8.28 1.20 -6.43
C SER A 82 -9.26 1.71 -7.49
N GLU A 83 -10.55 1.37 -7.38
CA GLU A 83 -11.59 1.86 -8.29
C GLU A 83 -11.75 3.39 -8.22
N ILE A 84 -11.74 3.97 -7.00
CA ILE A 84 -11.78 5.42 -6.80
C ILE A 84 -10.56 6.10 -7.41
N VAL A 85 -9.35 5.59 -7.13
CA VAL A 85 -8.11 6.18 -7.63
C VAL A 85 -8.06 6.12 -9.16
N ALA A 86 -8.45 4.99 -9.75
CA ALA A 86 -8.53 4.84 -11.20
C ALA A 86 -9.55 5.82 -11.82
N ALA A 87 -10.69 6.05 -11.15
CA ALA A 87 -11.68 7.01 -11.63
C ALA A 87 -11.15 8.46 -11.63
N LEU A 88 -10.36 8.82 -10.62
CA LEU A 88 -9.73 10.15 -10.49
C LEU A 88 -8.55 10.37 -11.45
N ALA A 89 -7.87 9.29 -11.84
CA ALA A 89 -6.74 9.36 -12.80
C ALA A 89 -7.19 9.54 -14.26
N ARG A 90 -8.48 9.34 -14.58
CA ARG A 90 -9.01 9.60 -15.92
C ARG A 90 -9.06 11.12 -16.16
N PRO A 91 -8.51 11.64 -17.28
CA PRO A 91 -8.61 13.06 -17.60
C PRO A 91 -10.08 13.48 -17.62
N SER A 92 -10.38 14.63 -17.02
CA SER A 92 -11.67 15.29 -17.21
C SER A 92 -11.89 15.48 -18.71
N ARG A 93 -13.00 14.96 -19.22
CA ARG A 93 -13.42 15.12 -20.61
C ARG A 93 -13.62 16.58 -20.96
#